data_AF-A0A5P9EYQ6-F1
#
_entry.id   AF-A0A5P9EYQ6-F1
#
_cell.length_a   1.000
_cell.length_b   1.000
_cell.length_c   1.000
_cell.angle_alpha   90.00
_cell.angle_beta   90.00
_cell.angle_gamma   90.00
#
_symmetry.space_group_name_H-M   'P 1'
#
loop_
_entity.id
_entity.type
_entity.pdbx_description
1 polymer ?
#
loop_
_entity_poly.entity_id
_entity_poly.type
_entity_poly.pdbx_seq_one_letter_code
_entity_poly.pdbx_strand_id
1 'polypeptide(L)'
;MAEELIRDEFSKARLLKFIKSLDLKGKPWKFKWNQHNPNSWPMMKTWRMWMGETAEWMAARGATMPLCMKGGKPYGQRPFNGQDAHELFVSQHLGLDANGKRYKTASGDKGEMLRMMDMHLAWATERGLFLTVPGEGEFMKLKRQGES
;
A
#
# COMPACT_ATOMS: atom_id res chain seq x y z
N MET A 1 15.32 -14.72 -18.65
CA MET A 1 15.42 -13.41 -19.36
C MET A 1 14.52 -13.31 -20.58
N ALA A 2 14.33 -14.36 -21.40
CA ALA A 2 13.47 -14.29 -22.59
C ALA A 2 11.96 -14.44 -22.30
N GLU A 3 11.55 -15.22 -21.29
CA GLU A 3 10.13 -15.49 -21.02
C GLU A 3 9.33 -14.30 -20.46
N GLU A 4 9.96 -13.41 -19.69
CA GLU A 4 9.27 -12.21 -19.17
C GLU A 4 9.04 -11.16 -20.25
N LEU A 5 9.97 -11.01 -21.19
CA LEU A 5 9.84 -10.09 -22.34
C LEU A 5 8.71 -10.53 -23.28
N ILE A 6 8.56 -11.85 -23.50
CA ILE A 6 7.52 -12.42 -24.36
C ILE A 6 6.12 -12.20 -23.75
N ARG A 7 5.98 -12.26 -22.41
CA ARG A 7 4.69 -12.04 -21.73
C ARG A 7 4.20 -10.58 -21.83
N ASP A 8 5.11 -9.61 -21.78
CA ASP A 8 4.76 -8.18 -21.82
C ASP A 8 4.39 -7.71 -23.24
N GLU A 9 5.15 -8.13 -24.27
CA GLU A 9 4.86 -7.78 -25.67
C GLU A 9 3.56 -8.43 -26.19
N PHE A 10 3.32 -9.71 -25.87
CA PHE A 10 2.07 -10.38 -26.25
C PHE A 10 0.85 -9.76 -25.57
N SER A 11 0.99 -9.26 -24.34
CA SER A 11 -0.12 -8.63 -23.61
C SER A 11 -0.56 -7.32 -24.27
N LYS A 12 0.41 -6.45 -24.63
CA LYS A 12 0.14 -5.13 -25.23
C LYS A 12 -0.43 -5.24 -26.64
N ALA A 13 0.14 -6.11 -27.48
CA ALA A 13 -0.33 -6.31 -28.86
C ALA A 13 -1.76 -6.86 -28.90
N ARG A 14 -2.10 -7.78 -27.99
CA ARG A 14 -3.45 -8.35 -27.85
C ARG A 14 -4.44 -7.33 -27.30
N LEU A 15 -4.05 -6.54 -26.30
CA LEU A 15 -4.87 -5.47 -25.73
C LEU A 15 -5.19 -4.40 -26.79
N LEU A 16 -4.21 -4.02 -27.61
CA LEU A 16 -4.38 -3.07 -28.71
C LEU A 16 -5.33 -3.60 -29.78
N LYS A 17 -5.26 -4.90 -30.12
CA LYS A 17 -6.22 -5.53 -31.04
C LYS A 17 -7.64 -5.54 -30.47
N PHE A 18 -7.79 -5.89 -29.19
CA PHE A 18 -9.09 -5.85 -28.51
C PHE A 18 -9.68 -4.44 -28.45
N ILE A 19 -8.88 -3.43 -28.10
CA ILE A 19 -9.34 -2.03 -28.04
C ILE A 19 -9.70 -1.50 -29.42
N LYS A 20 -8.92 -1.82 -30.47
CA LYS A 20 -9.27 -1.49 -31.86
C LYS A 20 -10.58 -2.14 -32.31
N SER A 21 -10.93 -3.30 -31.75
CA SER A 21 -12.18 -4.00 -32.05
C SER A 21 -13.40 -3.43 -31.31
N LEU A 22 -13.19 -2.62 -30.27
CA LEU A 22 -14.28 -1.89 -29.62
C LEU A 22 -14.67 -0.70 -30.50
N ASP A 23 -15.78 -0.82 -31.25
CA ASP A 23 -16.36 0.28 -32.03
C ASP A 23 -16.87 1.38 -31.09
N LEU A 24 -15.99 2.33 -30.82
CA LEU A 24 -16.20 3.45 -29.89
C LEU A 24 -16.31 4.77 -30.64
N LYS A 25 -17.17 4.79 -31.66
CA LYS A 25 -17.78 5.95 -32.33
C LYS A 25 -17.30 7.33 -31.84
N GLY A 26 -16.14 7.77 -32.33
CA GLY A 26 -15.72 9.18 -32.31
C GLY A 26 -15.26 9.80 -30.99
N LYS A 27 -15.04 9.03 -29.91
CA LYS A 27 -14.49 9.61 -28.66
C LYS A 27 -12.96 9.64 -28.68
N PRO A 28 -12.29 10.79 -28.42
CA PRO A 28 -10.83 10.86 -28.39
C PRO A 28 -10.29 10.27 -27.08
N TRP A 29 -9.38 9.30 -27.18
CA TRP A 29 -8.75 8.64 -26.03
C TRP A 29 -7.32 9.15 -25.85
N LYS A 30 -6.91 9.38 -24.60
CA LYS A 30 -5.52 9.67 -24.23
C LYS A 30 -5.01 8.55 -23.34
N PHE A 31 -3.98 7.84 -23.82
CA PHE A 31 -3.28 6.84 -23.03
C PHE A 31 -2.22 7.52 -22.16
N LYS A 32 -2.20 7.17 -20.87
CA LYS A 32 -1.05 7.43 -20.00
C LYS A 32 -0.43 6.10 -19.64
N TRP A 33 0.71 5.81 -20.25
CA TRP A 33 1.57 4.71 -19.83
C TRP A 33 2.32 5.17 -18.60
N ASN A 34 1.94 4.69 -17.42
CA ASN A 34 2.74 4.91 -16.21
C ASN A 34 3.94 3.98 -16.30
N GLN A 35 5.08 4.52 -16.76
CA GLN A 35 6.35 3.83 -16.61
C GLN A 35 6.68 3.77 -15.11
N HIS A 36 6.75 2.54 -14.61
CA HIS A 36 7.29 2.15 -13.31
C HIS A 36 6.75 2.97 -12.13
N ASN A 37 5.66 2.49 -11.54
CA ASN A 37 5.35 2.90 -10.17
C ASN A 37 6.48 2.34 -9.29
N PRO A 38 7.27 3.18 -8.59
CA PRO A 38 8.35 2.68 -7.77
C PRO A 38 7.78 1.72 -6.75
N ASN A 39 6.61 1.98 -6.15
CA ASN A 39 5.88 0.97 -5.39
C ASN A 39 4.81 0.25 -6.20
N SER A 40 4.76 -1.08 -6.06
CA SER A 40 3.78 -1.87 -6.77
C SER A 40 2.39 -1.75 -6.17
N TRP A 41 1.38 -1.80 -7.03
CA TRP A 41 -0.02 -1.78 -6.61
C TRP A 41 -0.39 -2.97 -5.69
N PRO A 42 0.10 -4.20 -5.95
CA PRO A 42 -0.11 -5.33 -5.03
C PRO A 42 0.45 -5.09 -3.64
N MET A 43 1.67 -4.55 -3.51
CA MET A 43 2.29 -4.29 -2.21
C MET A 43 1.53 -3.24 -1.41
N MET A 44 1.11 -2.16 -2.07
CA MET A 44 0.26 -1.14 -1.44
C MET A 44 -1.09 -1.70 -0.98
N LYS A 45 -1.69 -2.63 -1.74
CA LYS A 45 -2.94 -3.29 -1.36
C LYS A 45 -2.77 -4.14 -0.10
N THR A 46 -1.70 -4.93 -0.02
CA THR A 46 -1.36 -5.70 1.19
C THR A 46 -1.18 -4.79 2.39
N TRP A 47 -0.44 -3.69 2.22
CA TRP A 47 -0.26 -2.70 3.28
C TRP A 47 -1.60 -2.12 3.78
N ARG A 48 -2.48 -1.71 2.87
CA ARG A 48 -3.79 -1.14 3.25
C ARG A 48 -4.66 -2.16 3.98
N MET A 49 -4.62 -3.42 3.57
CA MET A 49 -5.30 -4.51 4.26
C MET A 49 -4.76 -4.67 5.69
N TRP A 50 -3.44 -4.72 5.87
CA TRP A 50 -2.83 -4.81 7.20
C TRP A 50 -3.19 -3.64 8.10
N MET A 51 -3.29 -2.43 7.55
CA MET A 51 -3.74 -1.26 8.31
C MET A 51 -5.20 -1.38 8.75
N GLY A 52 -6.07 -2.01 7.94
CA GLY A 52 -7.44 -2.35 8.33
C GLY A 52 -7.47 -3.31 9.51
N GLU A 53 -6.76 -4.44 9.41
CA GLU A 53 -6.65 -5.46 10.47
C GLU A 53 -6.06 -4.88 11.76
N THR A 54 -5.02 -4.05 11.61
CA THR A 54 -4.39 -3.36 12.74
C THR A 54 -5.36 -2.39 13.40
N ALA A 55 -6.12 -1.62 12.61
CA ALA A 55 -7.06 -0.66 13.15
C ALA A 55 -8.20 -1.35 13.90
N GLU A 56 -8.74 -2.45 13.37
CA GLU A 56 -9.75 -3.26 14.06
C GLU A 56 -9.21 -3.79 15.39
N TRP A 57 -8.00 -4.33 15.40
CA TRP A 57 -7.33 -4.83 16.61
C TRP A 57 -7.08 -3.74 17.66
N MET A 58 -6.71 -2.52 17.22
CA MET A 58 -6.48 -1.37 18.09
C MET A 58 -7.80 -0.81 18.62
N ALA A 59 -8.82 -0.68 17.78
CA ALA A 59 -10.15 -0.21 18.16
C ALA A 59 -10.79 -1.15 19.19
N ALA A 60 -10.63 -2.47 19.01
CA ALA A 60 -11.09 -3.48 19.97
C ALA A 60 -10.40 -3.36 21.35
N ARG A 61 -9.24 -2.67 21.42
CA ARG A 61 -8.49 -2.36 22.66
C ARG A 61 -8.73 -0.95 23.17
N GLY A 62 -9.74 -0.26 22.65
CA GLY A 62 -10.12 1.09 23.09
C GLY A 62 -9.36 2.23 22.41
N ALA A 63 -8.61 1.97 21.34
CA ALA A 63 -8.04 3.06 20.56
C ALA A 63 -9.15 3.85 19.85
N THR A 64 -9.12 5.17 20.03
CA THR A 64 -10.08 6.10 19.44
C THR A 64 -9.36 7.30 18.84
N MET A 65 -9.99 7.93 17.85
CA MET A 65 -9.57 9.22 17.31
C MET A 65 -10.62 10.29 17.60
N PRO A 66 -10.21 11.55 17.82
CA PRO A 66 -11.18 12.62 17.97
C PRO A 66 -11.90 12.93 16.65
N LEU A 67 -13.14 13.39 16.75
CA LEU A 67 -13.92 13.83 15.58
C LEU A 67 -13.47 15.20 15.08
N CYS A 68 -13.19 16.11 16.00
CA CYS A 68 -12.64 17.43 15.68
C CYS A 68 -11.82 18.00 16.84
N MET A 69 -11.08 19.08 16.56
CA MET A 69 -10.40 19.87 17.58
C MET A 69 -11.22 21.14 17.83
N LYS A 70 -11.65 21.35 19.08
CA LYS A 70 -12.40 22.55 19.50
C LYS A 70 -11.62 23.27 20.59
N GLY A 71 -11.12 24.47 20.29
CA GLY A 71 -10.30 25.24 21.24
C GLY A 71 -9.02 24.52 21.67
N GLY A 72 -8.38 23.78 20.75
CA GLY A 72 -7.19 22.98 21.03
C GLY A 72 -7.45 21.69 21.80
N LYS A 73 -8.71 21.40 22.17
CA LYS A 73 -9.08 20.15 22.86
C LYS A 73 -9.77 19.19 21.90
N PRO A 74 -9.49 17.87 21.99
CA PRO A 74 -10.22 16.87 21.24
C PRO A 74 -11.71 16.89 21.64
N TYR A 75 -12.60 16.94 20.65
CA TYR A 75 -14.06 16.93 20.86
C TYR A 75 -14.71 15.81 20.05
N GLY A 76 -15.55 15.03 20.72
CA GLY A 76 -16.13 13.80 20.18
C GLY A 76 -15.06 12.72 19.92
N GLN A 77 -15.50 11.49 19.73
CA GLN A 77 -14.61 10.37 19.45
C GLN A 77 -15.23 9.46 18.40
N ARG A 78 -14.37 8.82 17.60
CA ARG A 78 -14.72 7.73 16.70
C ARG A 78 -13.74 6.58 16.89
N PRO A 79 -14.13 5.35 16.49
CA PRO A 79 -13.20 4.24 16.44
C PRO A 79 -11.97 4.56 15.58
N PHE A 80 -10.82 4.06 16.02
CA PHE A 80 -9.58 4.09 15.24
C PHE A 80 -9.78 3.28 13.95
N ASN A 81 -9.36 3.81 12.81
CA ASN A 81 -9.60 3.20 11.49
C ASN A 81 -8.31 2.95 10.70
N GLY A 82 -8.42 2.26 9.57
CA GLY A 82 -7.25 1.89 8.76
C GLY A 82 -6.47 3.08 8.18
N GLN A 83 -7.11 4.24 8.01
CA GLN A 83 -6.39 5.45 7.60
C GLN A 83 -5.57 6.03 8.74
N ASP A 84 -6.10 6.00 9.97
CA ASP A 84 -5.35 6.42 11.16
C ASP A 84 -4.14 5.52 11.39
N ALA A 85 -4.35 4.19 11.27
CA ALA A 85 -3.26 3.22 11.33
C ALA A 85 -2.20 3.51 10.27
N HIS A 86 -2.61 3.76 9.03
CA HIS A 86 -1.70 4.12 7.95
C HIS A 86 -0.88 5.37 8.27
N GLU A 87 -1.49 6.43 8.80
CA GLU A 87 -0.78 7.66 9.13
C GLU A 87 0.18 7.47 10.31
N LEU A 88 -0.26 6.76 11.34
CA LEU A 88 0.54 6.43 12.51
C LEU A 88 1.76 5.58 12.14
N PHE A 89 1.55 4.40 11.53
CA PHE A 89 2.61 3.42 11.34
C PHE A 89 3.61 3.80 10.24
N VAL A 90 3.17 4.55 9.21
CA VAL A 90 4.13 5.14 8.26
C VAL A 90 5.10 6.09 8.98
N SER A 91 4.56 6.95 9.84
CA SER A 91 5.37 7.91 10.60
C SER A 91 6.24 7.21 11.65
N GLN A 92 5.72 6.17 12.30
CA GLN A 92 6.43 5.40 13.32
C GLN A 92 7.61 4.60 12.75
N HIS A 93 7.45 3.97 11.59
CA HIS A 93 8.48 3.07 11.03
C HIS A 93 9.49 3.78 10.12
N LEU A 94 9.05 4.80 9.38
CA LEU A 94 9.88 5.55 8.44
C LEU A 94 10.30 6.93 8.97
N GLY A 95 9.75 7.35 10.10
CA GLY A 95 10.01 8.67 10.68
C GLY A 95 9.28 9.80 9.96
N LEU A 96 9.63 11.01 10.37
CA LEU A 96 9.19 12.26 9.75
C LEU A 96 10.42 12.98 9.17
N ASP A 97 10.22 13.70 8.06
CA ASP A 97 11.28 14.56 7.52
C ASP A 97 11.53 15.79 8.42
N ALA A 98 12.52 16.62 8.07
CA ALA A 98 12.87 17.83 8.81
C ALA A 98 11.71 18.85 8.94
N ASN A 99 10.67 18.74 8.12
CA ASN A 99 9.47 19.57 8.17
C ASN A 99 8.31 18.88 8.89
N GLY A 100 8.55 17.74 9.55
CA GLY A 100 7.52 16.95 10.23
C GLY A 100 6.60 16.17 9.29
N LYS A 101 6.96 16.01 8.01
CA LYS A 101 6.11 15.33 7.03
C LYS A 101 6.44 13.85 6.96
N ARG A 102 5.37 13.04 6.96
CA ARG A 102 5.46 11.59 6.80
C ARG A 102 5.91 11.19 5.40
N TYR A 103 6.59 10.04 5.34
CA TYR A 103 6.97 9.41 4.10
C TYR A 103 5.76 9.14 3.18
N LYS A 104 5.92 9.40 1.87
CA LYS A 104 4.85 9.17 0.88
C LYS A 104 4.98 7.77 0.28
N THR A 105 4.26 6.81 0.84
CA THR A 105 4.29 5.40 0.38
C THR A 105 3.90 5.22 -1.09
N ALA A 106 3.10 6.11 -1.67
CA ALA A 106 2.68 6.03 -3.08
C ALA A 106 3.80 6.38 -4.08
N SER A 107 4.75 7.21 -3.68
CA SER A 107 5.87 7.67 -4.52
C SER A 107 7.23 7.19 -4.00
N GLY A 108 7.20 6.28 -3.02
CA GLY A 108 8.37 5.81 -2.32
C GLY A 108 9.13 4.70 -3.05
N ASP A 109 10.35 4.45 -2.59
CA ASP A 109 11.18 3.33 -3.00
C ASP A 109 10.61 1.97 -2.52
N LYS A 110 10.82 0.91 -3.31
CA LYS A 110 10.37 -0.46 -2.96
C LYS A 110 11.07 -1.00 -1.73
N GLY A 111 12.36 -0.73 -1.59
CA GLY A 111 13.16 -1.21 -0.46
C GLY A 111 12.66 -0.59 0.84
N GLU A 112 12.36 0.71 0.84
CA GLU A 112 11.80 1.39 2.01
C GLU A 112 10.41 0.87 2.37
N MET A 113 9.56 0.61 1.36
CA MET A 113 8.24 0.01 1.59
C MET A 113 8.36 -1.41 2.16
N LEU A 114 9.26 -2.24 1.61
CA LEU A 114 9.50 -3.60 2.10
C LEU A 114 9.98 -3.57 3.55
N ARG A 115 10.99 -2.75 3.86
CA ARG A 115 11.50 -2.56 5.22
C ARG A 115 10.39 -2.13 6.19
N MET A 116 9.54 -1.18 5.79
CA MET A 116 8.41 -0.74 6.59
C MET A 116 7.42 -1.88 6.86
N MET A 117 7.10 -2.68 5.85
CA MET A 117 6.21 -3.82 6.00
C MET A 117 6.80 -4.88 6.93
N ASP A 118 8.10 -5.18 6.84
CA ASP A 118 8.76 -6.12 7.76
C ASP A 118 8.74 -5.62 9.20
N MET A 119 9.02 -4.32 9.43
CA MET A 119 8.92 -3.72 10.76
C MET A 119 7.50 -3.81 11.34
N HIS A 120 6.49 -3.57 10.51
CA HIS A 120 5.09 -3.67 10.95
C HIS A 120 4.69 -5.11 11.25
N LEU A 121 5.14 -6.06 10.44
CA LEU A 121 4.89 -7.49 10.66
C LEU A 121 5.52 -7.97 11.97
N ALA A 122 6.76 -7.56 12.27
CA ALA A 122 7.41 -7.83 13.54
C ALA A 122 6.64 -7.21 14.72
N TRP A 123 6.28 -5.92 14.61
CA TRP A 123 5.51 -5.20 15.62
C TRP A 123 4.17 -5.89 15.94
N ALA A 124 3.46 -6.35 14.90
CA ALA A 124 2.19 -7.06 15.02
C ALA A 124 2.38 -8.42 15.69
N THR A 125 3.41 -9.18 15.28
CA THR A 125 3.73 -10.50 15.82
C THR A 125 4.03 -10.43 17.32
N GLU A 126 4.85 -9.47 17.75
CA GLU A 126 5.17 -9.23 19.16
C GLU A 126 3.94 -9.00 20.05
N ARG A 127 2.84 -8.51 19.46
CA ARG A 127 1.61 -8.14 20.16
C ARG A 127 0.48 -9.16 19.99
N GLY A 128 0.75 -10.26 19.29
CA GLY A 128 -0.26 -11.28 18.97
C GLY A 128 -1.35 -10.76 18.01
N LEU A 129 -1.03 -9.79 17.15
CA LEU A 129 -1.87 -9.41 16.02
C LEU A 129 -1.52 -10.29 14.81
N PHE A 130 -2.48 -11.06 14.34
CA PHE A 130 -2.36 -11.85 13.13
C PHE A 130 -2.70 -10.99 11.91
N LEU A 131 -1.72 -10.79 11.02
CA LEU A 131 -1.91 -10.09 9.75
C LEU A 131 -2.07 -11.09 8.60
N THR A 132 -2.97 -10.82 7.67
CA THR A 132 -3.15 -11.69 6.49
C THR A 132 -1.99 -11.51 5.52
N VAL A 133 -1.20 -12.56 5.29
CA VAL A 133 -0.10 -12.53 4.32
C VAL A 133 -0.49 -13.30 3.06
N PRO A 134 -0.70 -12.65 1.89
CA PRO A 134 -1.00 -13.37 0.65
C PRO A 134 0.20 -14.23 0.21
N GLY A 135 0.02 -15.55 0.07
CA GLY A 135 1.12 -16.49 -0.20
C GLY A 135 1.90 -16.23 -1.50
N GLU A 136 1.24 -15.74 -2.56
CA GLU A 136 1.87 -15.33 -3.82
C GLU A 136 2.05 -13.81 -3.96
N GLY A 137 1.85 -13.07 -2.86
CA GLY A 137 1.95 -11.62 -2.83
C GLY A 137 3.35 -11.12 -3.15
N GLU A 138 3.44 -9.91 -3.72
CA GLU A 138 4.73 -9.30 -4.10
C GLU A 138 5.66 -9.11 -2.90
N PHE A 139 5.11 -8.83 -1.72
CA PHE A 139 5.86 -8.82 -0.45
C PHE A 139 6.63 -10.13 -0.22
N MET A 140 5.96 -11.28 -0.34
CA MET A 140 6.58 -12.60 -0.16
C MET A 140 7.56 -12.97 -1.27
N LYS A 141 7.40 -12.41 -2.48
CA LYS A 141 8.35 -12.60 -3.58
C LYS A 141 9.64 -11.83 -3.32
N LEU A 142 9.52 -10.55 -2.96
CA LEU A 142 10.66 -9.69 -2.65
C LEU A 142 11.45 -10.21 -1.43
N LYS A 143 10.76 -10.65 -0.39
CA LYS A 143 11.40 -11.24 0.80
C LYS A 143 12.28 -12.45 0.45
N ARG A 144 11.75 -13.38 -0.35
CA ARG A 144 12.49 -14.56 -0.82
C ARG A 144 13.71 -14.22 -1.67
N GLN A 145 13.65 -13.13 -2.45
CA GLN A 145 14.75 -12.69 -3.31
C GLN A 145 15.88 -12.03 -2.53
N GLY A 146 15.60 -11.36 -1.40
CA GLY A 146 16.62 -10.76 -0.54
C GLY A 146 17.33 -11.73 0.40
N GLU A 147 16.78 -12.94 0.56
CA GLU A 147 17.33 -14.03 1.39
C GLU A 147 18.23 -15.01 0.58
N SER A 148 18.45 -14.77 -0.72
CA SER A 148 19.31 -15.55 -1.63
C SER A 148 20.63 -14.84 -1.90
#